data_AF-A0A9W3AD81-F1
#
_entry.id   AF-A0A9W3AD81-F1
#
_cell.length_a   1.000
_cell.length_b   1.000
_cell.length_c   1.000
_cell.angle_alpha   90.00
_cell.angle_beta   90.00
_cell.angle_gamma   90.00
#
_symmetry.space_group_name_H-M   'P 1'
#
loop_
_entity.id
_entity.type
_entity.pdbx_description
1 polymer ?
#
loop_
_entity_poly.entity_id
_entity_poly.type
_entity_poly.pdbx_seq_one_letter_code
_entity_poly.pdbx_strand_id
1 'polypeptide(L)'
;MAFCHRSQMFDQSLGSGQSKRCPKLSRYKLLSLALTILAFCVLTLVSVSGPQTIKTITRISVFVNIEGAALKGVNTNADKRVTTSQANHDLQHGDQLGSSQEDDLQKNLPSVIVIGARKAGTGALLRFINLHPWVVTSRSEPHYFDRSYWQGLDWYRSRMPPSLPHQVTMEKTPNYFVDRSVPERVHNFNSSIKLILIVRNPIDRAVSDYVQLKVDLESVVCMYVIYKFYKHNTSGTYGSFEERALDKCTGRIIKSYDPIKRSLYSRHLDRWLTYFNKSQILILNGENLKVKPWEEMLKVS
;
A
#
# COMPACT_ATOMS: atom_id res chain seq x y z
N MET A 1 -37.53 -51.37 3.99
CA MET A 1 -37.54 -52.82 3.79
C MET A 1 -36.81 -53.14 2.49
N ALA A 2 -35.88 -54.10 2.59
CA ALA A 2 -35.11 -54.85 1.58
C ALA A 2 -34.36 -54.05 0.48
N PHE A 3 -33.03 -53.93 0.47
CA PHE A 3 -31.93 -54.94 0.33
C PHE A 3 -31.91 -55.73 -0.98
N CYS A 4 -30.80 -55.58 -1.73
CA CYS A 4 -29.91 -56.61 -2.32
C CYS A 4 -29.26 -56.07 -3.62
N HIS A 5 -28.00 -56.29 -3.96
CA HIS A 5 -26.82 -56.80 -3.25
C HIS A 5 -25.62 -56.58 -4.20
N ARG A 6 -24.43 -56.29 -3.62
CA ARG A 6 -23.10 -56.92 -3.86
C ARG A 6 -22.61 -57.15 -5.30
N SER A 7 -21.37 -56.89 -5.67
CA SER A 7 -20.05 -57.25 -5.08
C SER A 7 -18.99 -56.64 -6.03
N GLN A 8 -17.71 -56.40 -5.75
CA GLN A 8 -16.73 -56.71 -4.70
C GLN A 8 -15.53 -55.77 -4.96
N MET A 9 -14.98 -55.10 -3.95
CA MET A 9 -13.71 -55.45 -3.27
C MET A 9 -12.48 -55.60 -4.18
N PHE A 10 -11.51 -54.68 -4.02
CA PHE A 10 -10.14 -55.04 -3.65
C PHE A 10 -9.48 -53.93 -2.82
N ASP A 11 -8.56 -54.37 -1.99
CA ASP A 11 -8.18 -53.84 -0.68
C ASP A 11 -6.90 -52.97 -0.69
N GLN A 12 -6.76 -52.20 0.39
CA GLN A 12 -5.62 -51.49 0.98
C GLN A 12 -4.21 -51.56 0.36
N SER A 13 -3.51 -50.40 0.33
CA SER A 13 -2.33 -50.20 1.20
C SER A 13 -1.76 -48.77 1.14
N LEU A 14 -1.07 -48.44 2.23
CA LEU A 14 -0.44 -47.19 2.67
C LEU A 14 0.50 -46.51 1.66
N GLY A 15 0.50 -45.18 1.67
CA GLY A 15 1.54 -44.36 1.03
C GLY A 15 1.50 -42.90 1.50
N SER A 16 2.39 -42.55 2.44
CA SER A 16 2.67 -41.21 2.92
C SER A 16 3.03 -40.23 1.78
N GLY A 17 2.13 -39.30 1.46
CA GLY A 17 2.34 -38.25 0.44
C GLY A 17 2.97 -36.99 1.03
N GLN A 18 4.28 -36.83 0.83
CA GLN A 18 5.05 -35.65 1.23
C GLN A 18 4.50 -34.34 0.65
N SER A 19 4.44 -33.31 1.50
CA SER A 19 4.28 -31.91 1.13
C SER A 19 5.37 -31.48 0.12
N LYS A 20 5.00 -31.30 -1.15
CA LYS A 20 5.87 -30.69 -2.17
C LYS A 20 6.09 -29.21 -1.82
N ARG A 21 7.25 -28.90 -1.22
CA ARG A 21 7.74 -27.51 -1.06
C ARG A 21 7.93 -26.88 -2.44
N CYS A 22 7.36 -25.70 -2.65
CA CYS A 22 7.70 -24.84 -3.78
C CYS A 22 9.22 -24.65 -3.87
N PRO A 23 9.83 -24.72 -5.07
CA PRO A 23 11.24 -24.44 -5.22
C PRO A 23 11.48 -22.97 -4.88
N LYS A 24 12.21 -22.72 -3.79
CA LYS A 24 12.67 -21.37 -3.44
C LYS A 24 13.49 -20.85 -4.62
N LEU A 25 13.02 -19.77 -5.24
CA LEU A 25 13.78 -19.05 -6.26
C LEU A 25 15.10 -18.60 -5.60
N SER A 26 16.20 -19.20 -6.00
CA SER A 26 17.52 -18.92 -5.44
C SER A 26 17.85 -17.43 -5.63
N ARG A 27 18.44 -16.80 -4.60
CA ARG A 27 18.82 -15.38 -4.61
C ARG A 27 19.65 -14.98 -5.85
N TYR A 28 20.36 -15.94 -6.44
CA TYR A 28 21.12 -15.77 -7.67
C TYR A 28 20.24 -15.50 -8.90
N LYS A 29 19.03 -16.07 -8.98
CA LYS A 29 18.09 -15.82 -10.09
C LYS A 29 17.48 -14.41 -10.02
N LEU A 30 17.27 -13.89 -8.81
CA LEU A 30 16.83 -12.50 -8.58
C LEU A 30 17.92 -11.50 -8.94
N LEU A 31 19.17 -11.77 -8.55
CA LEU A 31 20.33 -10.94 -8.90
C LEU A 31 20.61 -10.92 -10.41
N SER A 32 20.53 -12.08 -11.07
CA SER A 32 20.68 -12.18 -12.53
C SER A 32 19.60 -11.40 -13.28
N LEU A 33 18.35 -11.44 -12.79
CA LEU A 33 17.25 -10.67 -13.35
C LEU A 33 17.44 -9.16 -13.14
N ALA A 34 17.90 -8.74 -11.97
CA ALA A 34 18.18 -7.33 -11.69
C ALA A 34 19.31 -6.78 -12.56
N LEU A 35 20.40 -7.55 -12.75
CA LEU A 35 21.53 -7.16 -13.58
C LEU A 35 21.17 -7.08 -15.07
N THR A 36 20.33 -8.00 -15.56
CA THR A 36 19.87 -7.97 -16.96
C THR A 36 18.94 -6.79 -17.24
N ILE A 37 18.06 -6.44 -16.30
CA ILE A 37 17.23 -5.23 -16.40
C ILE A 37 18.10 -3.98 -16.38
N LEU A 38 19.10 -3.91 -15.50
CA LEU A 38 20.02 -2.77 -15.42
C LEU A 38 20.81 -2.58 -16.72
N ALA A 39 21.35 -3.67 -17.28
CA ALA A 39 22.08 -3.64 -18.55
C ALA A 39 21.19 -3.19 -19.71
N PHE A 40 19.94 -3.64 -19.76
CA PHE A 40 18.99 -3.21 -20.78
C PHE A 40 18.65 -1.73 -20.65
N CYS A 41 18.43 -1.22 -19.43
CA CYS A 41 18.20 0.20 -19.18
C CYS A 41 19.40 1.06 -19.63
N VAL A 42 20.63 0.65 -19.30
CA VAL A 42 21.84 1.36 -19.72
C VAL A 42 22.00 1.37 -21.24
N LEU A 43 21.78 0.23 -21.91
CA LEU A 43 21.84 0.16 -23.37
C LEU A 43 20.79 1.05 -24.05
N THR A 44 19.56 1.07 -23.52
CA THR A 44 18.50 1.95 -24.04
C THR A 44 18.81 3.44 -23.83
N LEU A 45 19.44 3.80 -22.71
CA LEU A 45 19.88 5.18 -22.46
C LEU A 45 21.00 5.61 -23.41
N VAL A 46 21.91 4.70 -23.75
CA VAL A 46 23.01 4.94 -24.72
C VAL A 46 22.46 5.06 -26.14
N SER A 47 21.44 4.30 -26.53
CA SER A 47 20.84 4.40 -27.87
C SER A 47 19.95 5.64 -28.07
N VAL A 48 19.42 6.25 -27.00
CA VAL A 48 18.57 7.45 -27.08
C VAL A 48 19.38 8.75 -26.98
N SER A 49 20.60 8.68 -26.46
CA SER A 49 21.45 9.85 -26.25
C SER A 49 22.42 10.01 -27.43
N GLY A 50 22.21 11.04 -28.26
CA GLY A 50 23.12 11.37 -29.36
C GLY A 50 24.56 11.64 -28.89
N PRO A 51 25.53 11.69 -29.82
CA PRO A 51 26.98 11.69 -29.54
C PRO A 51 27.51 12.86 -28.67
N GLN A 52 26.65 13.84 -28.34
CA GLN A 52 27.00 14.96 -27.46
C GLN A 52 26.82 14.67 -25.96
N THR A 53 26.15 13.57 -25.56
CA THR A 53 25.90 13.23 -24.14
C THR A 53 27.01 12.34 -23.54
N ILE A 54 27.81 11.68 -24.39
CA ILE A 54 28.85 10.73 -23.94
C ILE A 54 30.00 11.45 -23.20
N LYS A 55 30.29 12.72 -23.52
CA LYS A 55 31.36 13.48 -22.85
C LYS A 55 31.05 13.85 -21.39
N THR A 56 29.78 13.88 -20.99
CA THR A 56 29.36 14.22 -19.62
C THR A 56 29.43 13.00 -18.69
N ILE A 57 29.20 11.79 -19.20
CA ILE A 57 29.20 10.55 -18.40
C ILE A 57 30.63 10.09 -18.06
N THR A 58 31.61 10.33 -18.94
CA THR A 58 33.03 10.02 -18.64
C THR A 58 33.58 10.85 -17.48
N ARG A 59 33.02 12.04 -17.19
CA ARG A 59 33.45 12.90 -16.08
C ARG A 59 32.94 12.45 -14.70
N ILE A 60 31.88 11.64 -14.65
CA ILE A 60 31.28 11.13 -13.40
C ILE A 60 31.96 9.82 -12.96
N SER A 61 32.65 9.12 -13.86
CA SER A 61 33.30 7.83 -13.58
C SER A 61 34.64 7.94 -12.83
N VAL A 62 35.10 9.15 -12.49
CA VAL A 62 36.36 9.36 -11.74
C VAL A 62 36.13 9.46 -10.22
N PHE A 63 34.88 9.56 -9.75
CA PHE A 63 34.60 9.86 -8.33
C PHE A 63 34.02 8.71 -7.50
N VAL A 64 33.97 7.49 -8.03
CA VAL A 64 33.63 6.31 -7.23
C VAL A 64 34.67 5.22 -7.50
N ASN A 65 35.83 5.38 -6.88
CA ASN A 65 36.74 4.26 -6.65
C ASN A 65 36.79 4.03 -5.14
N ILE A 66 36.12 2.97 -4.71
CA ILE A 66 36.26 2.37 -3.39
C ILE A 66 37.39 1.36 -3.52
N GLU A 67 38.47 1.54 -2.77
CA GLU A 67 39.27 0.41 -2.32
C GLU A 67 39.39 0.47 -0.80
N GLY A 68 38.77 -0.50 -0.15
CA GLY A 68 39.18 -0.92 1.18
C GLY A 68 40.31 -1.93 1.06
N ALA A 69 41.35 -1.79 1.87
CA ALA A 69 42.27 -2.87 2.18
C ALA A 69 42.95 -2.67 3.56
N ALA A 70 42.72 -3.66 4.42
CA ALA A 70 43.68 -4.30 5.33
C ALA A 70 44.33 -3.52 6.50
N LEU A 71 43.95 -3.97 7.71
CA LEU A 71 44.80 -4.44 8.81
C LEU A 71 46.27 -3.97 8.86
N LYS A 72 46.61 -3.22 9.90
CA LYS A 72 47.75 -3.50 10.81
C LYS A 72 47.66 -2.57 12.02
N GLY A 73 47.80 -3.16 13.21
CA GLY A 73 47.88 -2.41 14.46
C GLY A 73 49.19 -1.64 14.61
N VAL A 74 49.24 -0.82 15.66
CA VAL A 74 50.34 -0.71 16.65
C VAL A 74 49.99 0.47 17.56
N ASN A 75 50.10 0.18 18.85
CA ASN A 75 49.99 1.08 19.99
C ASN A 75 51.27 1.92 20.11
N THR A 76 51.19 3.22 20.44
CA THR A 76 52.17 3.89 21.33
C THR A 76 51.68 5.27 21.79
N ASN A 77 51.80 5.48 23.10
CA ASN A 77 51.72 6.74 23.84
C ASN A 77 52.60 7.87 23.27
N ALA A 78 52.15 9.12 23.46
CA ALA A 78 52.93 10.30 23.87
C ALA A 78 51.97 11.52 23.81
N ASP A 79 51.48 12.09 24.91
CA ASP A 79 52.15 12.86 25.96
C ASP A 79 52.54 14.30 25.54
N LYS A 80 52.35 15.25 26.48
CA LYS A 80 52.55 16.72 26.46
C LYS A 80 51.32 17.54 26.03
N ARG A 81 50.50 18.11 26.93
CA ARG A 81 50.72 19.05 28.06
C ARG A 81 51.09 20.47 27.59
N VAL A 82 50.48 21.44 28.29
CA VAL A 82 50.82 22.87 28.46
C VAL A 82 49.77 23.84 27.89
N THR A 83 48.92 24.29 28.83
CA THR A 83 48.48 25.68 29.16
C THR A 83 48.67 26.76 28.07
N THR A 84 47.79 27.76 27.91
CA THR A 84 47.45 28.76 28.93
C THR A 84 46.30 29.66 28.43
N SER A 85 45.43 30.04 29.37
CA SER A 85 44.81 31.36 29.58
C SER A 85 44.13 32.14 28.45
N GLN A 86 42.87 32.47 28.78
CA GLN A 86 42.29 33.82 28.87
C GLN A 86 41.36 34.31 27.76
N ALA A 87 40.18 34.68 28.27
CA ALA A 87 39.26 35.72 27.82
C ALA A 87 38.49 35.45 26.51
N ASN A 88 37.20 35.13 26.66
CA ASN A 88 36.19 36.14 26.34
C ASN A 88 34.90 35.86 27.13
N HIS A 89 34.54 36.88 27.90
CA HIS A 89 33.26 37.07 28.55
C HIS A 89 32.25 37.48 27.48
N ASP A 90 30.97 37.19 27.74
CA ASP A 90 29.79 37.70 27.06
C ASP A 90 29.48 37.15 25.65
N LEU A 91 28.56 36.18 25.64
CA LEU A 91 27.28 36.20 24.89
C LEU A 91 26.63 34.81 25.03
N GLN A 92 26.03 34.51 26.18
CA GLN A 92 25.12 33.37 26.34
C GLN A 92 23.70 33.86 26.59
N HIS A 93 23.01 34.20 25.51
CA HIS A 93 21.55 34.15 25.43
C HIS A 93 21.15 33.96 23.97
N GLY A 94 20.94 32.71 23.57
CA GLY A 94 20.44 32.36 22.25
C GLY A 94 20.49 30.85 22.02
N ASP A 95 19.33 30.28 21.69
CA ASP A 95 19.09 28.91 21.23
C ASP A 95 19.27 27.74 22.21
N GLN A 96 18.27 27.58 23.09
CA GLN A 96 17.83 26.26 23.55
C GLN A 96 16.32 26.07 23.29
N LEU A 97 15.90 26.23 22.04
CA LEU A 97 14.50 25.97 21.64
C LEU A 97 14.46 25.15 20.34
N GLY A 98 15.07 23.96 20.36
CA GLY A 98 15.10 23.09 19.18
C GLY A 98 15.17 21.58 19.45
N SER A 99 15.44 21.14 20.68
CA SER A 99 15.79 19.72 20.94
C SER A 99 14.73 18.90 21.67
N SER A 100 13.56 19.46 22.03
CA SER A 100 12.58 18.74 22.87
C SER A 100 11.44 18.06 22.10
N GLN A 101 11.20 18.41 20.83
CA GLN A 101 10.07 17.82 20.08
C GLN A 101 10.45 16.59 19.23
N GLU A 102 11.71 16.43 18.83
CA GLU A 102 12.15 15.27 18.04
C GLU A 102 12.23 13.99 18.88
N ASP A 103 12.56 14.11 20.17
CA ASP A 103 12.64 12.97 21.10
C ASP A 103 11.27 12.32 21.39
N ASP A 104 10.17 13.04 21.14
CA ASP A 104 8.79 12.59 21.37
C ASP A 104 8.13 11.94 20.13
N LEU A 105 8.81 11.90 18.98
CA LEU A 105 8.25 11.36 17.75
C LEU A 105 8.22 9.82 17.76
N GLN A 106 7.02 9.24 17.79
CA GLN A 106 6.84 7.79 17.76
C GLN A 106 5.86 7.35 16.67
N LYS A 107 6.09 6.16 16.12
CA LYS A 107 5.15 5.53 15.18
C LYS A 107 4.01 4.88 15.97
N ASN A 108 2.89 5.59 16.07
CA ASN A 108 1.70 5.08 16.72
C ASN A 108 0.83 4.28 15.76
N LEU A 109 0.11 3.29 16.28
CA LEU A 109 -0.93 2.60 15.53
C LEU A 109 -2.11 3.55 15.24
N PRO A 110 -2.85 3.36 14.14
CA PRO A 110 -3.91 4.29 13.78
C PRO A 110 -5.11 4.16 14.72
N SER A 111 -5.65 5.30 15.13
CA SER A 111 -6.89 5.40 15.92
C SER A 111 -8.12 5.69 15.05
N VAL A 112 -7.90 6.07 13.78
CA VAL A 112 -8.95 6.26 12.78
C VAL A 112 -8.54 5.61 11.45
N ILE A 113 -9.49 4.92 10.79
CA ILE A 113 -9.26 4.28 9.49
C ILE A 113 -10.27 4.76 8.46
N VAL A 114 -9.78 5.26 7.32
CA VAL A 114 -10.62 5.51 6.13
C VAL A 114 -10.73 4.21 5.33
N ILE A 115 -11.83 3.50 5.54
CA ILE A 115 -12.02 2.12 5.04
C ILE A 115 -12.46 2.04 3.58
N GLY A 116 -12.94 3.14 2.99
CA GLY A 116 -13.53 3.13 1.67
C GLY A 116 -14.28 4.40 1.27
N ALA A 117 -14.94 4.41 0.12
CA ALA A 117 -14.90 3.37 -0.91
C ALA A 117 -13.94 3.73 -2.06
N ARG A 118 -13.39 2.71 -2.75
CA ARG A 118 -12.54 2.91 -3.94
C ARG A 118 -13.27 3.77 -4.98
N LYS A 119 -12.58 4.81 -5.49
CA LYS A 119 -13.08 5.85 -6.42
C LYS A 119 -14.19 6.77 -5.87
N ALA A 120 -14.39 6.81 -4.55
CA ALA A 120 -15.36 7.73 -3.93
C ALA A 120 -14.75 9.07 -3.44
N GLY A 121 -13.44 9.28 -3.58
CA GLY A 121 -12.78 10.53 -3.14
C GLY A 121 -11.88 10.37 -1.92
N THR A 122 -11.54 9.14 -1.51
CA THR A 122 -10.71 8.85 -0.33
C THR A 122 -9.34 9.55 -0.36
N GLY A 123 -8.74 9.72 -1.55
CA GLY A 123 -7.48 10.46 -1.69
C GLY A 123 -7.63 11.98 -1.53
N ALA A 124 -8.78 12.54 -1.90
CA ALA A 124 -9.06 13.96 -1.69
C ALA A 124 -9.27 14.26 -0.20
N LEU A 125 -10.05 13.43 0.50
CA LEU A 125 -10.21 13.52 1.95
C LEU A 125 -8.85 13.53 2.67
N LEU A 126 -7.97 12.59 2.31
CA LEU A 126 -6.66 12.49 2.94
C LEU A 126 -5.83 13.76 2.75
N ARG A 127 -5.91 14.41 1.58
CA ARG A 127 -5.23 15.68 1.33
C ARG A 127 -5.79 16.80 2.19
N PHE A 128 -7.10 16.88 2.37
CA PHE A 128 -7.72 17.91 3.21
C PHE A 128 -7.43 17.69 4.71
N ILE A 129 -7.55 16.45 5.20
CA ILE A 129 -7.26 16.11 6.60
C ILE A 129 -5.80 16.40 6.98
N ASN A 130 -4.85 16.13 6.09
CA ASN A 130 -3.43 16.40 6.32
C ASN A 130 -3.08 17.89 6.48
N LEU A 131 -4.03 18.81 6.23
CA LEU A 131 -3.83 20.23 6.54
C LEU A 131 -4.01 20.52 8.04
N HIS A 132 -4.63 19.62 8.80
CA HIS A 132 -4.87 19.81 10.22
C HIS A 132 -3.60 19.46 11.04
N PRO A 133 -3.09 20.36 11.91
CA PRO A 133 -1.82 20.15 12.62
C PRO A 133 -1.83 18.95 13.57
N TRP A 134 -3.01 18.53 14.03
CA TRP A 134 -3.18 17.39 14.95
C TRP A 134 -3.42 16.05 14.25
N VAL A 135 -3.26 15.97 12.93
CA VAL A 135 -3.49 14.73 12.20
C VAL A 135 -2.26 14.36 11.38
N VAL A 136 -1.86 13.09 11.47
CA VAL A 136 -0.81 12.53 10.63
C VAL A 136 -1.33 11.26 9.98
N THR A 137 -1.14 11.15 8.66
CA THR A 137 -1.70 10.04 7.90
C THR A 137 -0.63 9.22 7.18
N SER A 138 -0.86 7.91 7.06
CA SER A 138 0.01 7.05 6.26
C SER A 138 0.01 7.48 4.79
N ARG A 139 1.21 7.71 4.21
CA ARG A 139 1.35 8.14 2.81
C ARG A 139 0.87 7.09 1.79
N SER A 140 1.06 5.81 2.10
CA SER A 140 0.68 4.68 1.25
C SER A 140 -0.46 3.89 1.88
N GLU A 141 -1.29 3.24 1.06
CA GLU A 141 -2.30 2.28 1.55
C GLU A 141 -1.60 1.06 2.17
N PRO A 142 -1.69 0.82 3.50
CA PRO A 142 -0.94 -0.26 4.12
C PRO A 142 -1.38 -1.66 3.68
N HIS A 143 -2.65 -1.83 3.29
CA HIS A 143 -3.21 -3.14 2.97
C HIS A 143 -2.95 -4.20 4.07
N TYR A 144 -2.99 -3.76 5.33
CA TYR A 144 -2.72 -4.63 6.47
C TYR A 144 -3.86 -5.63 6.67
N PHE A 145 -5.08 -5.14 6.85
CA PHE A 145 -6.20 -6.02 7.18
C PHE A 145 -6.68 -6.91 6.03
N ASP A 146 -6.34 -6.62 4.77
CA ASP A 146 -6.72 -7.42 3.61
C ASP A 146 -5.58 -8.34 3.11
N ARG A 147 -4.37 -7.80 2.85
CA ARG A 147 -3.29 -8.54 2.17
C ARG A 147 -2.13 -8.95 3.07
N SER A 148 -1.82 -8.14 4.08
CA SER A 148 -0.58 -8.23 4.87
C SER A 148 -0.82 -8.56 6.34
N TYR A 149 -1.99 -9.09 6.68
CA TYR A 149 -2.40 -9.31 8.07
C TYR A 149 -1.44 -10.25 8.82
N TRP A 150 -0.92 -11.24 8.10
CA TRP A 150 0.07 -12.22 8.58
C TRP A 150 1.42 -11.60 8.98
N GLN A 151 1.72 -10.36 8.58
CA GLN A 151 2.98 -9.69 8.93
C GLN A 151 3.00 -9.16 10.38
N GLY A 152 1.85 -9.19 11.08
CA GLY A 152 1.75 -8.79 12.48
C GLY A 152 1.70 -7.28 12.72
N LEU A 153 1.44 -6.91 13.97
CA LEU A 153 1.20 -5.52 14.35
C LEU A 153 2.45 -4.64 14.29
N ASP A 154 3.64 -5.21 14.53
CA ASP A 154 4.88 -4.43 14.44
C ASP A 154 5.17 -4.00 13.00
N TRP A 155 4.88 -4.89 12.04
CA TRP A 155 4.92 -4.51 10.63
C TRP A 155 3.92 -3.40 10.35
N TYR A 156 2.68 -3.52 10.83
CA TYR A 156 1.66 -2.49 10.61
C TYR A 156 2.07 -1.13 11.21
N ARG A 157 2.55 -1.11 12.45
CA ARG A 157 3.08 0.07 13.13
C ARG A 157 4.25 0.69 12.34
N SER A 158 5.14 -0.13 11.78
CA SER A 158 6.27 0.36 10.96
C SER A 158 5.82 1.12 9.71
N ARG A 159 4.60 0.86 9.20
CA ARG A 159 4.00 1.57 8.05
C ARG A 159 3.40 2.92 8.42
N MET A 160 3.24 3.22 9.72
CA MET A 160 2.72 4.49 10.19
C MET A 160 3.81 5.57 10.16
N PRO A 161 3.44 6.84 9.92
CA PRO A 161 4.35 7.96 10.09
C PRO A 161 4.66 8.18 11.59
N PRO A 162 5.81 8.76 11.93
CA PRO A 162 6.03 9.30 13.27
C PRO A 162 4.98 10.38 13.58
N SER A 163 4.51 10.41 14.82
CA SER A 163 3.46 11.30 15.32
C SER A 163 3.78 11.72 16.74
N LEU A 164 3.45 12.95 17.09
CA LEU A 164 3.54 13.45 18.46
C LEU A 164 2.38 12.89 19.32
N PRO A 165 2.50 12.85 20.66
CA PRO A 165 1.46 12.28 21.53
C PRO A 165 0.06 12.88 21.38
N HIS A 166 -0.05 14.15 21.02
CA HIS A 166 -1.32 14.84 20.82
C HIS A 166 -1.92 14.65 19.41
N GLN A 167 -1.17 14.05 18.49
CA GLN A 167 -1.61 13.86 17.11
C GLN A 167 -2.37 12.55 16.93
N VAL A 168 -3.38 12.59 16.08
CA VAL A 168 -4.16 11.44 15.64
C VAL A 168 -3.47 10.80 14.44
N THR A 169 -3.07 9.54 14.60
CA THR A 169 -2.56 8.74 13.47
C THR A 169 -3.70 8.09 12.71
N MET A 170 -3.71 8.25 11.39
CA MET A 170 -4.72 7.65 10.52
C MET A 170 -4.12 6.88 9.35
N GLU A 171 -4.91 5.95 8.80
CA GLU A 171 -4.60 5.29 7.55
C GLU A 171 -5.81 5.27 6.59
N LYS A 172 -5.54 4.96 5.32
CA LYS A 172 -6.58 4.88 4.29
C LYS A 172 -6.31 3.72 3.34
N THR A 173 -7.17 2.70 3.38
CA THR A 173 -7.14 1.57 2.45
C THR A 173 -8.55 1.29 1.92
N PRO A 174 -8.92 1.81 0.74
CA PRO A 174 -10.31 1.77 0.26
C PRO A 174 -10.86 0.36 -0.04
N ASN A 175 -9.98 -0.64 -0.16
CA ASN A 175 -10.37 -2.02 -0.38
C ASN A 175 -10.93 -2.69 0.89
N TYR A 176 -10.63 -2.15 2.08
CA TYR A 176 -11.13 -2.69 3.34
C TYR A 176 -12.65 -2.79 3.37
N PHE A 177 -13.34 -1.76 2.89
CA PHE A 177 -14.80 -1.72 2.92
C PHE A 177 -15.46 -2.94 2.25
N VAL A 178 -14.86 -3.46 1.18
CA VAL A 178 -15.48 -4.52 0.36
C VAL A 178 -14.99 -5.92 0.71
N ASP A 179 -13.82 -6.05 1.34
CA ASP A 179 -13.30 -7.33 1.83
C ASP A 179 -14.23 -7.91 2.91
N ARG A 180 -14.30 -9.24 2.99
CA ARG A 180 -15.18 -9.93 3.94
C ARG A 180 -14.51 -10.17 5.29
N SER A 181 -13.20 -10.33 5.30
CA SER A 181 -12.41 -10.65 6.50
C SER A 181 -12.02 -9.41 7.30
N VAL A 182 -12.05 -8.23 6.67
CA VAL A 182 -11.53 -7.01 7.27
C VAL A 182 -12.34 -6.51 8.48
N PRO A 183 -13.70 -6.48 8.48
CA PRO A 183 -14.44 -5.97 9.64
C PRO A 183 -14.07 -6.67 10.95
N GLU A 184 -14.01 -8.01 10.94
CA GLU A 184 -13.62 -8.82 12.10
C GLU A 184 -12.18 -8.53 12.54
N ARG A 185 -11.23 -8.46 11.60
CA ARG A 185 -9.83 -8.19 11.91
C ARG A 185 -9.63 -6.80 12.50
N VAL A 186 -10.33 -5.79 11.99
CA VAL A 186 -10.28 -4.42 12.53
C VAL A 186 -10.91 -4.39 13.92
N HIS A 187 -12.00 -5.10 14.15
CA HIS A 187 -12.64 -5.19 15.46
C HIS A 187 -11.74 -5.88 16.49
N ASN A 188 -11.09 -6.98 16.12
CA ASN A 188 -10.14 -7.68 16.98
C ASN A 188 -8.87 -6.86 17.26
N PHE A 189 -8.50 -5.97 16.33
CA PHE A 189 -7.42 -5.03 16.53
C PHE A 189 -7.79 -3.92 17.52
N ASN A 190 -8.94 -3.29 17.33
CA ASN A 190 -9.48 -2.26 18.21
C ASN A 190 -10.99 -2.10 17.98
N SER A 191 -11.80 -2.65 18.89
CA SER A 191 -13.26 -2.59 18.82
C SER A 191 -13.83 -1.17 18.97
N SER A 192 -13.07 -0.26 19.58
CA SER A 192 -13.47 1.15 19.82
C SER A 192 -13.01 2.12 18.73
N ILE A 193 -12.33 1.63 17.69
CA ILE A 193 -11.76 2.46 16.62
C ILE A 193 -12.84 3.25 15.88
N LYS A 194 -12.46 4.42 15.35
CA LYS A 194 -13.33 5.24 14.50
C LYS A 194 -13.07 4.94 13.01
N LEU A 195 -14.14 4.88 12.25
CA LEU A 195 -14.12 4.50 10.84
C LEU A 195 -14.73 5.61 10.00
N ILE A 196 -14.09 5.92 8.87
CA ILE A 196 -14.61 6.88 7.89
C ILE A 196 -14.89 6.14 6.57
N LEU A 197 -16.11 6.29 6.08
CA LEU A 197 -16.56 5.77 4.80
C LEU A 197 -17.02 6.93 3.92
N ILE A 198 -16.44 7.05 2.72
CA ILE A 198 -16.91 7.99 1.72
C ILE A 198 -17.73 7.23 0.68
N VAL A 199 -18.95 7.68 0.44
CA VAL A 199 -19.85 7.14 -0.60
C VAL A 199 -20.03 8.15 -1.72
N ARG A 200 -20.25 7.65 -2.93
CA ARG A 200 -20.44 8.41 -4.17
C ARG A 200 -21.63 7.80 -4.91
N ASN A 201 -22.24 8.51 -5.86
CA ASN A 201 -23.21 7.89 -6.76
C ASN A 201 -22.66 6.52 -7.28
N PRO A 202 -23.37 5.40 -7.05
CA PRO A 202 -22.85 4.06 -7.33
C PRO A 202 -22.57 3.82 -8.82
N ILE A 203 -23.28 4.51 -9.71
CA ILE A 203 -23.08 4.44 -11.17
C ILE A 203 -21.77 5.14 -11.53
N ASP A 204 -21.61 6.39 -11.12
CA ASP A 204 -20.40 7.17 -11.40
C ASP A 204 -19.15 6.52 -10.79
N ARG A 205 -19.28 5.96 -9.59
CA ARG A 205 -18.21 5.20 -8.94
C ARG A 205 -17.83 3.98 -9.76
N ALA A 206 -18.81 3.22 -10.27
CA ALA A 206 -18.56 2.04 -11.10
C ALA A 206 -17.88 2.40 -12.42
N VAL A 207 -18.33 3.45 -13.10
CA VAL A 207 -17.69 3.95 -14.33
C VAL A 207 -16.26 4.40 -14.05
N SER A 208 -16.03 5.18 -12.99
CA SER A 208 -14.68 5.61 -12.59
C SER A 208 -13.75 4.45 -12.27
N ASP A 209 -14.29 3.38 -11.69
CA ASP A 209 -13.55 2.17 -11.37
C ASP A 209 -13.22 1.36 -12.63
N TYR A 210 -14.14 1.24 -13.57
CA TYR A 210 -13.90 0.69 -14.91
C TYR A 210 -12.81 1.45 -15.66
N VAL A 211 -12.89 2.79 -15.70
CA VAL A 211 -11.87 3.62 -16.39
C VAL A 211 -10.49 3.37 -15.78
N GLN A 212 -10.39 3.29 -14.45
CA GLN A 212 -9.13 2.94 -13.80
C GLN A 212 -8.63 1.55 -14.23
N LEU A 213 -9.49 0.52 -14.18
CA LEU A 213 -9.12 -0.84 -14.58
C LEU A 213 -8.68 -0.91 -16.04
N LYS A 214 -9.35 -0.18 -16.93
CA LYS A 214 -8.99 -0.09 -18.35
C LYS A 214 -7.59 0.51 -18.52
N VAL A 215 -7.32 1.66 -17.89
CA VAL A 215 -6.00 2.32 -17.92
C VAL A 215 -4.90 1.42 -17.33
N ASP A 216 -5.19 0.75 -16.21
CA ASP A 216 -4.24 -0.16 -15.56
C ASP A 216 -3.86 -1.32 -16.49
N LEU A 217 -4.78 -1.79 -17.33
CA LEU A 217 -4.56 -2.90 -18.27
C LEU A 217 -3.93 -2.46 -19.59
N GLU A 218 -4.25 -1.26 -20.07
CA GLU A 218 -3.65 -0.65 -21.26
C GLU A 218 -2.24 -0.10 -20.99
N SER A 219 -1.84 0.01 -19.71
CA SER A 219 -0.48 0.36 -19.33
C SER A 219 0.51 -0.71 -19.79
N VAL A 220 1.57 -0.30 -20.50
CA VAL A 220 2.60 -1.16 -21.15
C VAL A 220 3.17 -2.24 -20.20
N VAL A 221 3.32 -1.91 -18.92
CA VAL A 221 3.81 -2.84 -17.88
C VAL A 221 2.84 -3.99 -17.63
N CYS A 222 1.53 -3.72 -17.57
CA CYS A 222 0.52 -4.75 -17.43
C CYS A 222 0.35 -5.55 -18.71
N MET A 223 0.44 -4.90 -19.89
CA MET A 223 0.40 -5.62 -21.16
C MET A 223 1.55 -6.64 -21.27
N TYR A 224 2.76 -6.30 -20.81
CA TYR A 224 3.88 -7.23 -20.74
C TYR A 224 3.63 -8.39 -19.77
N VAL A 225 3.09 -8.13 -18.58
CA VAL A 225 2.75 -9.16 -17.59
C VAL A 225 1.62 -10.07 -18.08
N ILE A 226 0.57 -9.52 -18.68
CA ILE A 226 -0.54 -10.26 -19.27
C ILE A 226 -0.04 -11.10 -20.46
N TYR A 227 0.78 -10.53 -21.34
CA TYR A 227 1.39 -11.25 -22.46
C TYR A 227 2.24 -12.44 -22.00
N LYS A 228 2.97 -12.29 -20.87
CA LYS A 228 3.82 -13.37 -20.35
C LYS A 228 3.06 -14.45 -19.56
N PHE A 229 2.01 -14.09 -18.83
CA PHE A 229 1.32 -15.01 -17.91
C PHE A 229 -0.02 -15.55 -18.44
N TYR A 230 -0.70 -14.81 -19.32
CA TYR A 230 -2.05 -15.13 -19.82
C TYR A 230 -2.05 -15.42 -21.33
N LYS A 231 -1.07 -16.18 -21.81
CA LYS A 231 -0.91 -16.59 -23.23
C LYS A 231 -2.00 -17.54 -23.74
N HIS A 232 -3.22 -17.51 -23.22
CA HIS A 232 -4.25 -18.42 -23.72
C HIS A 232 -5.62 -17.84 -24.03
N ASN A 233 -5.98 -16.56 -23.80
CA ASN A 233 -7.33 -16.12 -24.25
C ASN A 233 -7.65 -14.61 -24.27
N THR A 234 -6.77 -13.72 -24.76
CA THR A 234 -7.25 -12.36 -25.09
C THR A 234 -6.38 -11.66 -26.13
N SER A 235 -6.72 -11.88 -27.39
CA SER A 235 -6.50 -10.88 -28.46
C SER A 235 -7.73 -9.97 -28.45
N GLY A 236 -7.80 -8.99 -27.55
CA GLY A 236 -8.97 -8.12 -27.47
C GLY A 236 -8.80 -6.95 -26.51
N THR A 237 -9.22 -5.77 -26.96
CA THR A 237 -9.35 -4.55 -26.15
C THR A 237 -10.20 -4.83 -24.89
N TYR A 238 -10.04 -4.03 -23.83
CA TYR A 238 -10.77 -4.24 -22.56
C TYR A 238 -12.31 -4.07 -22.67
N GLY A 239 -12.85 -3.81 -23.86
CA GLY A 239 -14.28 -3.62 -24.12
C GLY A 239 -14.84 -2.33 -23.53
N SER A 240 -16.10 -2.01 -23.84
CA SER A 240 -16.84 -0.90 -23.23
C SER A 240 -17.28 -1.25 -21.80
N PHE A 241 -17.82 -0.26 -21.08
CA PHE A 241 -18.38 -0.51 -19.74
C PHE A 241 -19.61 -1.41 -19.82
N GLU A 242 -20.49 -1.14 -20.78
CA GLU A 242 -21.75 -1.85 -21.01
C GLU A 242 -21.51 -3.32 -21.33
N GLU A 243 -20.51 -3.62 -22.17
CA GLU A 243 -20.13 -5.00 -22.52
C GLU A 243 -19.68 -5.84 -21.32
N ARG A 244 -19.20 -5.19 -20.26
CA ARG A 244 -18.74 -5.84 -19.02
C ARG A 244 -19.79 -5.81 -17.92
N ALA A 245 -20.62 -4.78 -17.89
CA ALA A 245 -21.64 -4.58 -16.87
C ALA A 245 -22.94 -5.31 -17.18
N LEU A 246 -23.22 -5.63 -18.45
CA LEU A 246 -24.47 -6.23 -18.90
C LEU A 246 -24.23 -7.61 -19.53
N ASP A 247 -25.12 -8.54 -19.21
CA ASP A 247 -25.20 -9.84 -19.87
C ASP A 247 -25.72 -9.64 -21.30
N LYS A 248 -24.95 -10.11 -22.30
CA LYS A 248 -25.24 -9.85 -23.72
C LYS A 248 -26.56 -10.47 -24.19
N CYS A 249 -26.98 -11.58 -23.61
CA CYS A 249 -28.18 -12.30 -24.03
C CYS A 249 -29.43 -11.74 -23.36
N THR A 250 -29.33 -11.34 -22.10
CA THR A 250 -30.48 -10.97 -21.27
C THR A 250 -30.60 -9.47 -21.02
N GLY A 251 -29.55 -8.68 -21.30
CA GLY A 251 -29.47 -7.26 -20.98
C GLY A 251 -29.43 -6.96 -19.47
N ARG A 252 -29.32 -7.97 -18.62
CA ARG A 252 -29.33 -7.82 -17.16
C ARG A 252 -27.97 -7.42 -16.62
N ILE A 253 -27.97 -6.68 -15.51
CA ILE A 253 -26.74 -6.26 -14.83
C ILE A 253 -26.01 -7.46 -14.23
N ILE A 254 -24.72 -7.60 -14.58
CA ILE A 254 -23.80 -8.60 -14.02
C ILE A 254 -23.32 -8.11 -12.64
N LYS A 255 -24.02 -8.50 -11.58
CA LYS A 255 -23.71 -8.11 -10.19
C LYS A 255 -22.35 -8.62 -9.68
N SER A 256 -21.77 -9.62 -10.35
CA SER A 256 -20.44 -10.16 -10.02
C SER A 256 -19.30 -9.31 -10.59
N TYR A 257 -19.57 -8.43 -11.57
CA TYR A 257 -18.56 -7.54 -12.14
C TYR A 257 -18.06 -6.56 -11.08
N ASP A 258 -16.74 -6.50 -10.85
CA ASP A 258 -16.17 -5.83 -9.67
C ASP A 258 -16.59 -4.35 -9.50
N PRO A 259 -16.59 -3.49 -10.54
CA PRO A 259 -17.15 -2.15 -10.43
C PRO A 259 -18.63 -2.10 -10.01
N ILE A 260 -19.47 -3.04 -10.45
CA ILE A 260 -20.86 -3.09 -9.97
C ILE A 260 -20.90 -3.63 -8.53
N LYS A 261 -20.22 -4.75 -8.31
CA LYS A 261 -20.14 -5.46 -7.03
C LYS A 261 -19.71 -4.53 -5.90
N ARG A 262 -18.67 -3.72 -6.10
CA ARG A 262 -18.13 -2.76 -5.11
C ARG A 262 -19.03 -1.53 -4.89
N SER A 263 -19.94 -1.23 -5.82
CA SER A 263 -20.94 -0.15 -5.69
C SER A 263 -22.18 -0.57 -4.89
N LEU A 264 -22.32 -1.85 -4.50
CA LEU A 264 -23.43 -2.35 -3.68
C LEU A 264 -23.19 -2.04 -2.19
N TYR A 265 -23.22 -0.76 -1.82
CA TYR A 265 -22.79 -0.29 -0.51
C TYR A 265 -23.53 -0.90 0.68
N SER A 266 -24.85 -1.07 0.60
CA SER A 266 -25.65 -1.67 1.69
C SER A 266 -25.11 -3.04 2.09
N ARG A 267 -24.91 -3.93 1.11
CA ARG A 267 -24.34 -5.28 1.31
C ARG A 267 -22.97 -5.26 2.00
N HIS A 268 -22.18 -4.22 1.76
CA HIS A 268 -20.87 -4.07 2.38
C HIS A 268 -21.02 -3.51 3.80
N LEU A 269 -21.81 -2.45 3.97
CA LEU A 269 -22.07 -1.81 5.25
C LEU A 269 -22.71 -2.76 6.27
N ASP A 270 -23.63 -3.63 5.86
CA ASP A 270 -24.27 -4.62 6.75
C ASP A 270 -23.24 -5.51 7.47
N ARG A 271 -22.14 -5.86 6.78
CA ARG A 271 -21.05 -6.65 7.38
C ARG A 271 -20.25 -5.85 8.40
N TRP A 272 -20.03 -4.56 8.15
CA TRP A 272 -19.37 -3.68 9.12
C TRP A 272 -20.24 -3.48 10.35
N LEU A 273 -21.55 -3.34 10.17
CA LEU A 273 -22.52 -3.19 11.25
C LEU A 273 -22.72 -4.46 12.10
N THR A 274 -22.19 -5.61 11.65
CA THR A 274 -22.12 -6.83 12.49
C THR A 274 -21.08 -6.69 13.61
N TYR A 275 -20.06 -5.84 13.42
CA TYR A 275 -18.94 -5.68 14.36
C TYR A 275 -18.88 -4.30 15.01
N PHE A 276 -19.37 -3.26 14.34
CA PHE A 276 -19.26 -1.87 14.80
C PHE A 276 -20.61 -1.20 14.93
N ASN A 277 -20.75 -0.37 15.95
CA ASN A 277 -21.93 0.49 16.07
C ASN A 277 -21.93 1.55 14.97
N LYS A 278 -23.12 1.93 14.50
CA LYS A 278 -23.30 2.98 13.49
C LYS A 278 -22.62 4.30 13.89
N SER A 279 -22.60 4.62 15.18
CA SER A 279 -21.93 5.82 15.73
C SER A 279 -20.41 5.82 15.61
N GLN A 280 -19.78 4.67 15.31
CA GLN A 280 -18.34 4.57 15.05
C GLN A 280 -18.00 4.79 13.56
N ILE A 281 -19.00 4.79 12.68
CA ILE A 281 -18.82 4.91 11.23
C ILE A 281 -19.34 6.27 10.77
N LEU A 282 -18.43 7.19 10.50
CA LEU A 282 -18.74 8.45 9.84
C LEU A 282 -18.89 8.21 8.33
N ILE A 283 -20.08 8.49 7.79
CA ILE A 283 -20.34 8.40 6.35
C ILE A 283 -20.31 9.80 5.74
N LEU A 284 -19.37 10.02 4.82
CA LEU A 284 -19.20 11.27 4.08
C LEU A 284 -19.78 11.17 2.67
N ASN A 285 -20.31 12.28 2.17
CA ASN A 285 -20.79 12.40 0.81
C ASN A 285 -19.65 12.85 -0.12
N GLY A 286 -19.21 11.96 -1.01
CA GLY A 286 -18.12 12.21 -1.96
C GLY A 286 -18.41 13.29 -2.99
N GLU A 287 -19.69 13.51 -3.33
CA GLU A 287 -20.10 14.60 -4.22
C GLU A 287 -20.00 15.95 -3.51
N ASN A 288 -20.41 16.01 -2.25
CA ASN A 288 -20.20 17.19 -1.42
C ASN A 288 -18.72 17.44 -1.17
N LEU A 289 -17.91 16.40 -0.95
CA LEU A 289 -16.47 16.55 -0.78
C LEU A 289 -15.80 17.21 -2.01
N LYS A 290 -16.37 17.02 -3.20
CA LYS A 290 -15.91 17.66 -4.45
C LYS A 290 -16.37 19.12 -4.57
N VAL A 291 -17.64 19.40 -4.28
CA VAL A 291 -18.26 20.72 -4.55
C VAL A 291 -18.17 21.67 -3.35
N LYS A 292 -18.28 21.12 -2.14
CA LYS A 292 -18.33 21.83 -0.86
C LYS A 292 -17.49 21.10 0.20
N PRO A 293 -16.16 21.04 0.02
CA PRO A 293 -15.28 20.27 0.90
C PRO A 293 -15.39 20.68 2.36
N TRP A 294 -15.55 21.97 2.66
CA TRP A 294 -15.64 22.46 4.04
C TRP A 294 -16.85 21.90 4.81
N GLU A 295 -18.01 21.71 4.17
CA GLU A 295 -19.21 21.14 4.82
C GLU A 295 -18.98 19.68 5.26
N GLU A 296 -18.27 18.89 4.44
CA GLU A 296 -17.93 17.52 4.81
C GLU A 296 -16.77 17.48 5.83
N MET A 297 -15.81 18.40 5.73
CA MET A 297 -14.69 18.47 6.67
C MET A 297 -15.12 18.88 8.08
N LEU A 298 -16.15 19.71 8.24
CA LEU A 298 -16.76 20.03 9.55
C LEU A 298 -17.35 18.81 10.27
N LYS A 299 -17.66 17.73 9.54
CA LYS A 299 -18.15 16.48 10.15
C LYS A 299 -16.99 15.59 10.64
N VAL A 300 -15.78 15.84 10.14
CA VAL A 300 -14.57 15.08 10.44
C VAL A 300 -13.81 15.68 11.63
N SER A 301 -13.86 17.01 11.78
CA SER A 301 -13.34 17.77 12.92
C SER A 301 -14.09 17.46 14.20
#